data_AF-A0A8T7DRL6-F1
#
_entry.id   AF-A0A8T7DRL6-F1
#
_cell.length_a   1.000
_cell.length_b   1.000
_cell.length_c   1.000
_cell.angle_alpha   90.00
_cell.angle_beta   90.00
_cell.angle_gamma   90.00
#
_symmetry.space_group_name_H-M   'P 1'
#
loop_
_entity.id
_entity.type
_entity.pdbx_description
1 polymer ?
#
loop_
_entity_poly.entity_id
_entity_poly.type
_entity_poly.pdbx_seq_one_letter_code
_entity_poly.pdbx_strand_id
1 'polypeptide(L)' 'MPYFIYKMTAQEGMSLVKNLELISEFETFKEAKQYAREKRAELPQDSDEIIKLMFAENQLVAEEQLLEHREKPVMMEHEK' A
#
# COMPACT_ATOMS: atom_id res chain seq x y z
N MET A 1 11.53 11.31 -5.20
CA MET A 1 10.99 9.95 -5.17
C MET A 1 9.52 10.06 -4.78
N PRO A 2 8.60 9.65 -5.65
CA PRO A 2 7.16 9.77 -5.43
C PRO A 2 6.61 8.75 -4.42
N TYR A 3 5.39 9.03 -3.97
CA TYR A 3 4.57 8.19 -3.12
C TYR A 3 3.38 7.69 -3.92
N PHE A 4 3.22 6.38 -4.01
CA PHE A 4 2.11 5.72 -4.70
C PHE A 4 1.14 5.18 -3.68
N ILE A 5 -0.16 5.34 -3.94
CA ILE A 5 -1.21 4.80 -3.10
C ILE A 5 -1.92 3.71 -3.89
N TYR A 6 -1.92 2.52 -3.30
CA TYR A 6 -2.55 1.34 -3.86
C TYR A 6 -3.71 0.87 -3.01
N LYS A 7 -4.77 0.44 -3.68
CA LYS A 7 -5.81 -0.38 -3.10
C LYS A 7 -5.48 -1.84 -3.38
N MET A 8 -5.38 -2.63 -2.32
CA MET A 8 -5.21 -4.07 -2.40
C MET A 8 -6.52 -4.73 -2.03
N THR A 9 -7.02 -5.66 -2.83
CA THR A 9 -8.17 -6.48 -2.44
C THR A 9 -7.78 -7.95 -2.45
N ALA A 10 -8.03 -8.63 -1.34
CA ALA A 10 -7.91 -10.08 -1.25
C ALA A 10 -9.31 -10.66 -1.46
N GLN A 11 -9.52 -11.44 -2.51
CA GLN A 11 -10.79 -12.15 -2.66
C GLN A 11 -10.84 -13.32 -1.67
N GLU A 12 -11.96 -13.46 -0.95
CA GLU A 12 -12.22 -14.63 -0.12
C GLU A 12 -12.00 -15.92 -0.93
N GLY A 13 -11.13 -16.80 -0.42
CA GLY A 13 -10.76 -18.06 -1.07
C GLY A 13 -9.55 -18.02 -2.01
N MET A 14 -8.98 -16.84 -2.31
CA MET A 14 -7.80 -16.70 -3.17
C MET A 14 -6.66 -15.95 -2.46
N SER A 15 -6.08 -16.57 -1.42
CA SER A 15 -4.99 -15.98 -0.63
C SER A 15 -3.73 -15.63 -1.45
N LEU A 16 -3.59 -16.17 -2.67
CA LEU A 16 -2.43 -15.98 -3.55
C LEU A 16 -2.57 -14.79 -4.51
N VAL A 17 -3.79 -14.37 -4.85
CA VAL A 17 -4.03 -13.32 -5.84
C VAL A 17 -4.52 -12.06 -5.13
N LYS A 18 -3.61 -11.10 -4.96
CA LYS A 18 -3.94 -9.76 -4.49
C LYS A 18 -4.19 -8.88 -5.71
N ASN A 19 -5.39 -8.33 -5.85
CA ASN A 19 -5.59 -7.29 -6.87
C ASN A 19 -4.92 -6.01 -6.37
N LEU A 20 -4.02 -5.45 -7.17
CA LEU A 20 -3.38 -4.17 -6.92
C LEU A 20 -3.98 -3.14 -7.87
N GLU A 21 -4.53 -2.07 -7.31
CA GLU A 21 -5.08 -0.95 -8.07
C GLU A 21 -4.38 0.33 -7.63
N LEU A 22 -3.67 1.00 -8.54
CA LEU A 22 -3.10 2.32 -8.28
C LEU A 22 -4.23 3.35 -8.19
N ILE A 23 -4.34 4.02 -7.05
CA ILE A 23 -5.37 5.04 -6.80
C ILE A 23 -4.85 6.42 -7.21
N SER A 24 -3.63 6.75 -6.78
CA SER A 24 -3.03 8.06 -7.00
C SER A 24 -1.53 8.05 -6.68
N GLU A 25 -0.80 9.01 -7.25
CA GLU A 25 0.60 9.30 -6.95
C GLU A 25 0.76 10.72 -6.40
N PHE A 26 1.80 10.92 -5.59
CA PHE A 26 2.10 12.19 -4.92
C PHE A 26 3.61 12.41 -4.86
N GLU A 27 4.05 13.66 -4.92
CA GLU A 27 5.47 13.99 -4.74
C GLU A 27 5.85 14.13 -3.27
N THR A 28 4.88 14.41 -2.39
CA THR A 28 5.11 14.67 -0.97
C THR A 28 4.46 13.62 -0.07
N PHE A 29 5.17 13.25 1.00
CA PHE A 29 4.66 12.30 2.00
C PHE A 29 3.40 12.81 2.69
N LYS A 30 3.33 14.14 2.92
CA LYS A 30 2.23 14.76 3.66
C LYS A 30 0.91 14.58 2.92
N GLU A 31 0.90 14.86 1.63
CA GLU A 31 -0.28 14.69 0.77
C GLU A 31 -0.65 13.21 0.65
N ALA A 32 0.34 12.35 0.37
CA ALA A 32 0.10 10.92 0.28
C ALA A 32 -0.50 10.33 1.57
N LYS A 33 0.04 10.70 2.74
CA LYS A 33 -0.43 10.23 4.04
C LYS A 33 -1.85 10.70 4.31
N GLN A 34 -2.15 11.96 4.01
CA GLN A 34 -3.50 12.51 4.19
C GLN A 34 -4.50 11.77 3.29
N TYR A 35 -4.19 11.64 2.01
CA TYR A 35 -5.05 10.95 1.05
C TYR A 35 -5.28 9.48 1.43
N ALA A 36 -4.22 8.75 1.81
CA ALA A 36 -4.34 7.37 2.27
C ALA A 36 -5.25 7.25 3.51
N ARG A 37 -5.22 8.24 4.42
CA ARG A 37 -6.07 8.26 5.61
C ARG A 37 -7.53 8.52 5.24
N GLU A 38 -7.78 9.47 4.35
CA GLU A 38 -9.12 9.78 3.83
C GLU A 38 -9.71 8.56 3.12
N LYS A 39 -8.94 7.90 2.25
CA LYS A 39 -9.38 6.67 1.57
C LYS A 39 -9.71 5.54 2.53
N ARG A 40 -8.93 5.36 3.60
CA ARG A 40 -9.26 4.35 4.63
C ARG A 40 -10.53 4.70 5.41
N ALA A 41 -10.84 5.98 5.59
CA ALA A 41 -12.07 6.41 6.26
C ALA A 41 -13.31 6.21 5.37
N GLU A 42 -13.14 6.18 4.05
CA GLU A 42 -14.19 5.87 3.07
C GLU A 42 -14.47 4.37 2.93
N LEU A 43 -13.58 3.50 3.43
CA LEU A 43 -13.74 2.05 3.30
C LEU A 43 -14.89 1.53 4.17
N PRO A 44 -15.75 0.65 3.63
CA PRO A 44 -16.76 -0.07 4.42
C PRO A 44 -16.09 -0.93 5.50
N GLN A 45 -16.76 -1.05 6.65
CA GLN A 45 -16.26 -1.84 7.79
C GLN A 45 -16.12 -3.33 7.46
N ASP A 46 -16.89 -3.84 6.51
CA ASP A 46 -16.87 -5.23 6.02
C ASP A 46 -16.14 -5.38 4.67
N SER A 47 -15.21 -4.48 4.34
CA SER A 47 -14.43 -4.56 3.10
C SER A 47 -13.09 -5.26 3.29
N ASP A 48 -12.73 -6.16 2.36
CA ASP A 48 -11.39 -6.76 2.25
C ASP A 48 -10.38 -5.84 1.54
N GLU A 49 -10.73 -4.56 1.41
CA GLU A 49 -9.90 -3.56 0.74
C GLU A 49 -8.86 -2.99 1.72
N ILE A 50 -7.60 -2.95 1.30
CA ILE A 50 -6.48 -2.48 2.09
C ILE A 50 -5.77 -1.35 1.33
N ILE A 51 -5.74 -0.15 1.92
CA ILE A 51 -5.01 0.98 1.35
C ILE A 51 -3.54 0.95 1.81
N LYS A 52 -2.63 0.81 0.85
CA LYS A 52 -1.18 0.84 1.04
C LYS A 52 -0.57 2.09 0.43
N LEU A 53 0.36 2.69 1.17
CA LEU A 53 1.19 3.80 0.72
C LEU A 53 2.59 3.25 0.49
N MET A 54 3.11 3.43 -0.72
CA MET A 54 4.40 2.93 -1.19
C MET A 54 5.30 4.12 -1.54
N PHE A 55 6.54 4.10 -1.08
CA PHE A 55 7.56 5.05 -1.47
C PHE A 55 8.52 4.33 -2.41
N ALA A 56 8.54 4.73 -3.68
CA ALA A 56 9.30 4.03 -4.71
C ALA A 56 9.79 4.99 -5.80
N GLU A 57 10.71 4.52 -6.64
CA GLU A 57 11.25 5.31 -7.74
C GLU A 57 10.22 5.52 -8.86
N ASN A 58 9.39 4.52 -9.13
CA ASN A 58 8.33 4.52 -10.13
C ASN A 58 7.22 3.52 -9.75
N GLN A 59 6.14 3.51 -10.54
CA GLN A 59 4.99 2.64 -10.33
C GLN A 59 5.39 1.15 -10.32
N LEU A 60 6.16 0.72 -11.32
CA LEU A 60 6.58 -0.69 -11.50
C LEU A 60 7.28 -1.21 -10.24
N VAL A 61 8.25 -0.45 -9.72
CA VAL A 61 8.99 -0.79 -8.50
C VAL A 61 8.07 -0.86 -7.28
N ALA A 62 7.06 0.00 -7.20
CA ALA A 62 6.08 -0.06 -6.13
C ALA A 62 5.21 -1.32 -6.19
N GLU A 63 4.82 -1.75 -7.41
CA GLU A 63 4.05 -2.99 -7.63
C GLU A 63 4.89 -4.22 -7.30
N GLU A 64 6.15 -4.27 -7.75
CA GLU A 64 7.08 -5.35 -7.40
C GLU A 64 7.22 -5.49 -5.88
N GLN A 65 7.44 -4.39 -5.14
CA GLN A 65 7.51 -4.42 -3.67
C GLN A 65 6.20 -4.83 -2.99
N LEU A 66 5.04 -4.61 -3.62
CA LEU A 66 3.74 -5.03 -3.10
C LEU A 66 3.47 -6.52 -3.32
N LEU A 67 3.97 -7.07 -4.44
CA LEU A 67 3.87 -8.47 -4.82
C LEU A 67 4.95 -9.34 -4.18
N GLU A 68 6.13 -8.78 -3.89
CA GLU A 68 7.20 -9.47 -3.19
C GLU A 68 6.69 -10.04 -1.86
N HIS A 69 6.68 -11.37 -1.80
CA HIS A 69 6.28 -12.11 -0.63
C HIS A 69 7.30 -11.79 0.47
N ARG A 70 6.91 -10.97 1.46
CA ARG A 70 7.79 -10.58 2.57
C ARG A 70 8.25 -11.83 3.32
N GLU A 71 9.41 -12.36 2.98
CA GLU A 71 10.20 -13.12 3.92
C GLU A 71 10.77 -12.15 4.96
N LYS A 72 10.03 -12.02 6.06
CA LYS A 72 10.48 -11.66 7.42
C LYS A 72 10.43 -10.18 7.86
N PRO A 73 10.19 -9.99 9.18
CA PRO A 73 10.04 -8.68 9.79
C PRO A 73 11.37 -7.96 9.84
N VAL A 74 11.42 -6.73 9.33
CA VAL A 74 12.44 -5.78 9.76
C VAL A 74 12.05 -5.38 11.19
N MET A 75 12.61 -6.08 12.19
CA MET A 75 12.76 -5.49 13.52
C MET A 75 13.55 -4.20 13.32
N MET A 76 12.87 -3.06 13.37
CA MET A 76 13.55 -1.79 13.62
C MET A 76 13.81 -1.77 15.12
N GLU A 77 14.97 -2.27 15.54
CA GLU A 77 15.58 -1.82 16.79
C GLU A 77 15.78 -0.32 16.66
N HIS A 78 14.90 0.45 17.28
CA HIS A 78 15.11 1.87 17.53
C HIS A 78 16.26 1.99 18.54
N GLU A 79 17.50 1.93 18.07
CA GLU A 79 18.65 2.43 18.84
C GLU A 79 18.88 3.91 18.50
N LYS A 80 18.28 4.79 19.31
CA LYS A 80 18.97 5.93 19.95
C LYS A 80 18.05 6.74 20.85
#